data_AF-B6QP50-F1
#
_entry.id   AF-B6QP50-F1
#
_cell.length_a   1.000
_cell.length_b   1.000
_cell.length_c   1.000
_cell.angle_alpha   90.00
_cell.angle_beta   90.00
_cell.angle_gamma   90.00
#
_symmetry.space_group_name_H-M   'P 1'
#
loop_
_entity.id
_entity.type
_entity.pdbx_description
1 polymer ?
#
loop_
_entity_poly.entity_id
_entity_poly.type
_entity_poly.pdbx_seq_one_letter_code
_entity_poly.pdbx_strand_id
1 'polypeptide(L)'
;MIFTLNTISKVFALVSFILSMLCLFAGSQNSVLQNASVMMLDTSASQPTSAIQSAVNSTTADLGLKDFYAIHVLSYCEGTFKRAGEGGLNLTSCSKRKAPFAFNPTKVFSTEFKAGFNISDINWPDRINDDFEVMEMTAKAMSVLYVVGVAATGVAFLMEILLTQAGGKPSMFAHLFFVVLSFVCLGISSSLATVIAVQFVNLINRHGQEYGLVAKGGGSFLGMTWSAVMLSFLTIVFSVITLPSSASPPVLEKEIEDV
;
A
#
# COMPACT_ATOMS: atom_id res chain seq x y z
N MET A 1 30.30 -12.38 -16.99
CA MET A 1 29.12 -12.99 -16.32
C MET A 1 28.80 -12.33 -14.97
N ILE A 2 29.76 -12.17 -14.05
CA ILE A 2 29.51 -11.52 -12.74
C ILE A 2 29.14 -10.03 -12.88
N PHE A 3 29.77 -9.31 -13.81
CA PHE A 3 29.47 -7.89 -14.07
C PHE A 3 28.03 -7.66 -14.58
N THR A 4 27.56 -8.52 -15.49
CA THR A 4 26.18 -8.45 -16.02
C THR A 4 25.14 -8.82 -14.96
N LEU A 5 25.48 -9.75 -14.05
CA LEU A 5 24.62 -10.17 -12.94
C LEU A 5 24.37 -9.03 -11.94
N ASN A 6 25.42 -8.27 -11.62
CA ASN A 6 25.35 -7.14 -10.71
C ASN A 6 24.49 -6.00 -11.27
N THR A 7 24.57 -5.73 -12.58
CA THR A 7 23.72 -4.73 -13.24
C THR A 7 22.24 -5.11 -13.20
N ILE A 8 21.92 -6.40 -13.38
CA ILE A 8 20.54 -6.90 -13.30
C ILE A 8 19.97 -6.70 -11.88
N SER A 9 20.74 -7.02 -10.84
CA SER A 9 20.32 -6.82 -9.44
C SER A 9 19.94 -5.37 -9.15
N LYS A 10 20.76 -4.42 -9.61
CA LYS A 10 20.52 -2.97 -9.45
C LYS A 10 19.23 -2.52 -10.13
N VAL A 11 18.95 -3.04 -11.33
CA VAL A 11 17.69 -2.73 -12.05
C VAL A 11 16.49 -3.26 -11.28
N PHE A 12 16.56 -4.49 -10.74
CA PHE A 12 15.49 -5.05 -9.93
C PHE A 12 15.28 -4.27 -8.63
N ALA A 13 16.34 -3.88 -7.94
CA ALA A 13 16.28 -3.05 -6.74
C ALA A 13 15.65 -1.67 -7.05
N LEU A 14 16.04 -1.03 -8.16
CA LEU A 14 15.46 0.24 -8.61
C LEU A 14 13.96 0.12 -8.89
N VAL A 15 13.56 -0.87 -9.68
CA VAL A 15 12.15 -1.05 -10.04
C VAL A 15 11.31 -1.42 -8.82
N SER A 16 11.83 -2.27 -7.94
CA SER A 16 11.19 -2.60 -6.65
C SER A 16 10.98 -1.34 -5.80
N PHE A 17 12.02 -0.52 -5.65
CA PHE A 17 11.95 0.75 -4.91
C PHE A 17 10.91 1.72 -5.50
N ILE A 18 10.88 1.88 -6.83
CA ILE A 18 9.91 2.73 -7.51
C ILE A 18 8.48 2.23 -7.25
N LEU A 19 8.22 0.93 -7.46
CA LEU A 19 6.89 0.35 -7.24
C LEU A 19 6.43 0.50 -5.79
N SER A 20 7.30 0.24 -4.82
CA SER A 20 6.97 0.40 -3.40
C SER A 20 6.71 1.87 -3.02
N MET A 21 7.48 2.81 -3.59
CA MET A 21 7.21 4.24 -3.41
C MET A 21 5.88 4.69 -4.02
N LEU A 22 5.54 4.20 -5.21
CA LEU A 22 4.24 4.46 -5.85
C LEU A 22 3.09 3.93 -5.00
N CYS A 23 3.23 2.74 -4.41
CA CYS A 23 2.22 2.17 -3.52
C CYS A 23 2.10 2.96 -2.21
N LEU A 24 3.22 3.36 -1.61
CA LEU A 24 3.23 4.11 -0.35
C LEU A 24 2.63 5.51 -0.47
N PHE A 25 2.86 6.17 -1.61
CA PHE A 25 2.40 7.53 -1.88
C PHE A 25 1.20 7.61 -2.84
N ALA A 26 0.54 6.48 -3.11
CA ALA A 26 -0.74 6.46 -3.77
C ALA A 26 -1.73 7.34 -2.97
N GLY A 27 -2.48 8.20 -3.66
CA GLY A 27 -3.41 9.13 -3.02
C GLY A 27 -2.75 10.29 -2.28
N SER A 28 -1.51 10.67 -2.63
CA SER A 28 -0.88 11.89 -2.11
C SER A 28 -1.35 13.17 -2.84
N GLN A 29 -1.81 13.06 -4.08
CA GLN A 29 -2.36 14.16 -4.88
C GLN A 29 -3.48 13.61 -5.77
N ASN A 30 -4.43 14.47 -6.17
CA ASN A 30 -5.61 14.09 -6.96
C ASN A 30 -5.26 13.50 -8.35
N SER A 31 -4.05 13.72 -8.85
CA SER A 31 -3.56 13.25 -10.16
C SER A 31 -2.71 11.98 -10.08
N VAL A 32 -2.31 11.53 -8.89
CA VAL A 32 -1.35 10.43 -8.73
C VAL A 32 -2.09 9.11 -8.47
N LEU A 33 -2.06 8.22 -9.47
CA LEU A 33 -2.47 6.81 -9.37
C LEU A 33 -3.87 6.59 -8.76
N GLN A 34 -4.88 7.16 -9.40
CA GLN A 34 -6.29 7.07 -8.97
C GLN A 34 -6.80 5.63 -8.79
N ASN A 35 -6.25 4.68 -9.55
CA ASN A 35 -6.62 3.26 -9.50
C ASN A 35 -5.74 2.41 -8.56
N ALA A 36 -4.80 3.01 -7.82
CA ALA A 36 -3.92 2.31 -6.89
C ALA A 36 -4.38 2.42 -5.43
N SER A 37 -5.69 2.38 -5.19
CA SER A 37 -6.22 2.17 -3.85
C SER A 37 -6.05 0.71 -3.44
N VAL A 38 -5.93 0.44 -2.14
CA VAL A 38 -6.00 -0.91 -1.58
C VAL A 38 -7.44 -1.43 -1.71
N MET A 39 -8.39 -0.55 -1.41
CA MET A 39 -9.82 -0.79 -1.58
C MET A 39 -10.52 0.54 -1.85
N MET A 40 -11.67 0.47 -2.51
CA MET A 40 -12.57 1.60 -2.73
C MET A 40 -13.92 1.28 -2.10
N LEU A 41 -14.46 2.21 -1.32
CA LEU A 41 -15.81 2.15 -0.80
C LEU A 41 -16.71 3.05 -1.64
N ASP A 42 -17.77 2.48 -2.19
CA ASP A 42 -18.83 3.16 -2.93
C ASP A 42 -20.01 3.39 -1.98
N THR A 43 -20.38 4.65 -1.83
CA THR A 43 -21.45 5.14 -0.96
C THR A 43 -22.54 5.87 -1.77
N SER A 44 -22.46 5.85 -3.11
CA SER A 44 -23.40 6.58 -3.98
C SER A 44 -24.84 6.08 -3.89
N ALA A 45 -25.03 4.80 -3.58
CA ALA A 45 -26.35 4.18 -3.41
C ALA A 45 -26.87 4.23 -1.96
N SER A 46 -26.10 4.78 -1.03
CA SER A 46 -26.49 4.84 0.38
C SER A 46 -27.62 5.85 0.60
N GLN A 47 -28.58 5.51 1.46
CA GLN A 47 -29.74 6.35 1.76
C GLN A 47 -29.71 6.87 3.22
N PRO A 48 -30.21 8.09 3.47
CA PRO A 48 -30.49 8.57 4.82
C PRO A 48 -31.48 7.65 5.54
N THR A 49 -31.44 7.63 6.88
CA THR A 49 -32.45 6.92 7.67
C THR A 49 -33.86 7.42 7.33
N SER A 50 -34.84 6.52 7.38
CA SER A 50 -36.25 6.84 7.07
C SER A 50 -36.83 7.96 7.94
N ALA A 51 -36.34 8.12 9.18
CA ALA A 51 -36.72 9.19 10.08
C ALA A 51 -36.28 10.59 9.57
N ILE A 52 -35.12 10.69 8.92
CA ILE A 52 -34.59 11.96 8.38
C ILE A 52 -35.06 12.20 6.95
N GLN A 53 -35.15 11.14 6.15
CA GLN A 53 -35.75 11.21 4.83
C GLN A 53 -37.18 11.77 4.88
N SER A 54 -37.97 11.32 5.86
CA SER A 54 -39.35 11.77 6.04
C SER A 54 -39.47 13.18 6.61
N ALA A 55 -38.48 13.65 7.38
CA ALA A 55 -38.48 14.99 7.97
C ALA A 55 -37.94 16.07 7.03
N VAL A 56 -36.96 15.74 6.17
CA VAL A 56 -36.17 16.74 5.41
C VAL A 56 -36.19 16.50 3.89
N ASN A 57 -36.70 15.35 3.43
CA ASN A 57 -36.64 14.91 2.02
C ASN A 57 -35.22 15.04 1.43
N SER A 58 -34.20 14.76 2.25
CA SER A 58 -32.79 14.93 1.92
C SER A 58 -32.24 13.73 1.15
N THR A 59 -31.09 13.89 0.52
CA THR A 59 -30.25 12.81 -0.03
C THR A 59 -28.92 12.74 0.72
N THR A 60 -28.16 11.66 0.56
CA THR A 60 -26.81 11.51 1.15
C THR A 60 -25.83 12.58 0.66
N ALA A 61 -26.02 13.10 -0.55
CA ALA A 61 -25.30 14.27 -1.05
C ALA A 61 -25.65 15.56 -0.28
N ASP A 62 -26.91 15.72 0.15
CA ASP A 62 -27.34 16.88 0.96
C ASP A 62 -26.74 16.85 2.36
N LEU A 63 -26.48 15.66 2.89
CA LEU A 63 -25.77 15.44 4.15
C LEU A 63 -24.28 15.80 4.06
N GLY A 64 -23.69 15.80 2.85
CA GLY A 64 -22.27 16.10 2.63
C GLY A 64 -21.41 14.88 2.32
N LEU A 65 -22.00 13.68 2.26
CA LEU A 65 -21.28 12.44 1.94
C LEU A 65 -20.86 12.42 0.46
N LYS A 66 -19.67 11.89 0.18
CA LYS A 66 -19.17 11.71 -1.20
C LYS A 66 -19.68 10.39 -1.80
N ASP A 67 -19.54 10.24 -3.11
CA ASP A 67 -19.99 9.01 -3.80
C ASP A 67 -19.03 7.84 -3.59
N PHE A 68 -17.73 8.13 -3.46
CA PHE A 68 -16.72 7.10 -3.20
C PHE A 68 -15.58 7.59 -2.30
N TYR A 69 -14.98 6.63 -1.60
CA TYR A 69 -13.79 6.79 -0.78
C TYR A 69 -12.75 5.74 -1.18
N ALA A 70 -11.66 6.18 -1.80
CA ALA A 70 -10.52 5.35 -2.19
C ALA A 70 -9.48 5.32 -1.05
N ILE A 71 -9.24 4.14 -0.49
CA ILE A 71 -8.37 3.94 0.67
C ILE A 71 -6.99 3.49 0.19
N HIS A 72 -5.94 4.21 0.60
CA HIS A 72 -4.54 3.94 0.31
C HIS A 72 -3.77 3.59 1.59
N VAL A 73 -2.48 3.29 1.46
CA VAL A 73 -1.63 2.83 2.58
C VAL A 73 -1.52 3.87 3.71
N LEU A 74 -1.38 5.15 3.35
CA LEU A 74 -1.14 6.25 4.31
C LEU A 74 -2.23 7.33 4.30
N SER A 75 -3.19 7.25 3.38
CA SER A 75 -4.23 8.25 3.18
C SER A 75 -5.49 7.61 2.60
N TYR A 76 -6.56 8.37 2.58
CA TYR A 76 -7.72 8.12 1.73
C TYR A 76 -8.01 9.34 0.87
N CYS A 77 -8.66 9.12 -0.27
CA CYS A 77 -9.17 10.14 -1.16
C CYS A 77 -10.66 9.96 -1.39
N GLU A 78 -11.36 11.04 -1.69
CA GLU A 78 -12.81 11.06 -1.83
C GLU A 78 -13.24 11.82 -3.09
N GLY A 79 -14.40 11.49 -3.62
CA GLY A 79 -14.88 12.11 -4.85
C GLY A 79 -16.28 11.71 -5.28
N THR A 80 -16.66 12.18 -6.46
CA THR A 80 -17.95 11.88 -7.10
C THR A 80 -17.76 11.09 -8.38
N PHE A 81 -18.74 10.29 -8.77
CA PHE A 81 -18.72 9.63 -10.08
C PHE A 81 -19.00 10.65 -11.19
N LYS A 82 -18.24 10.61 -12.29
CA LYS A 82 -18.61 11.38 -13.49
C LYS A 82 -19.92 10.84 -14.06
N ARG A 83 -20.72 11.74 -14.65
CA ARG A 83 -22.02 11.40 -15.27
C ARG A 83 -21.88 10.26 -16.28
N ALA A 84 -22.95 9.48 -16.41
CA ALA A 84 -23.06 8.38 -17.37
C ALA A 84 -22.73 8.86 -18.79
N GLY A 85 -21.64 8.35 -19.37
CA GLY A 85 -21.14 8.72 -20.70
C GLY A 85 -19.65 9.12 -20.73
N GLU A 86 -19.10 9.63 -19.62
CA GLU A 86 -17.70 10.11 -19.56
C GLU A 86 -16.74 9.20 -18.80
N GLY A 87 -17.22 8.07 -18.25
CA GLY A 87 -16.41 7.02 -17.63
C GLY A 87 -15.22 7.54 -16.80
N GLY A 88 -15.44 7.91 -15.54
CA GLY A 88 -14.33 8.33 -14.69
C GLY A 88 -14.72 8.72 -13.27
N LEU A 89 -13.72 8.75 -12.40
CA LEU A 89 -13.82 9.25 -11.01
C LEU A 89 -13.47 10.74 -11.01
N ASN A 90 -14.27 11.55 -10.33
CA ASN A 90 -13.94 12.96 -10.07
C ASN A 90 -13.44 13.11 -8.63
N LEU A 91 -12.12 13.11 -8.47
CA LEU A 91 -11.47 13.29 -7.17
C LEU A 91 -11.65 14.71 -6.66
N THR A 92 -12.24 14.83 -5.47
CA THR A 92 -12.48 16.12 -4.82
C THR A 92 -11.32 16.49 -3.90
N SER A 93 -10.99 15.60 -2.96
CA SER A 93 -9.97 15.87 -1.93
C SER A 93 -9.29 14.57 -1.49
N CYS A 94 -8.09 14.71 -0.94
CA CYS A 94 -7.36 13.63 -0.29
C CYS A 94 -6.94 14.07 1.12
N SER A 95 -7.01 13.14 2.05
CA SER A 95 -6.54 13.34 3.42
C SER A 95 -5.02 13.48 3.51
N LYS A 96 -4.54 14.10 4.59
CA LYS A 96 -3.10 14.18 4.88
C LYS A 96 -2.56 12.79 5.22
N ARG A 97 -1.39 12.45 4.64
CA ARG A 97 -0.68 11.20 4.91
C ARG A 97 -0.34 11.07 6.40
N LYS A 98 -0.59 9.90 6.98
CA LYS A 98 -0.28 9.57 8.37
C LYS A 98 0.28 8.14 8.48
N ALA A 99 1.15 7.89 9.44
CA ALA A 99 1.60 6.55 9.81
C ALA A 99 1.63 6.43 11.34
N PRO A 100 1.01 5.41 11.96
CA PRO A 100 0.08 4.46 11.34
C PRO A 100 -1.21 5.16 10.84
N PHE A 101 -1.84 4.58 9.83
CA PHE A 101 -3.07 5.08 9.22
C PHE A 101 -4.05 3.93 9.05
N ALA A 102 -5.31 4.23 9.26
CA ALA A 102 -6.44 3.37 8.98
C ALA A 102 -7.63 4.26 8.65
N PHE A 103 -8.40 3.84 7.66
CA PHE A 103 -9.66 4.49 7.35
C PHE A 103 -10.70 4.13 8.42
N ASN A 104 -11.29 5.16 9.03
CA ASN A 104 -12.33 5.00 10.05
C ASN A 104 -13.57 5.79 9.57
N PRO A 105 -14.64 5.10 9.12
CA PRO A 105 -15.81 5.74 8.52
C PRO A 105 -16.52 6.66 9.52
N THR A 106 -16.60 6.27 10.80
CA THR A 106 -17.21 7.08 11.87
C THR A 106 -16.57 8.45 11.98
N LYS A 107 -15.24 8.52 11.97
CA LYS A 107 -14.52 9.79 12.04
C LYS A 107 -14.64 10.60 10.75
N VAL A 108 -14.46 9.95 9.61
CA VAL A 108 -14.49 10.63 8.31
C VAL A 108 -15.88 11.21 8.04
N PHE A 109 -16.94 10.44 8.20
CA PHE A 109 -18.29 10.94 7.91
C PHE A 109 -18.73 12.02 8.89
N SER A 110 -18.38 11.88 10.19
CA SER A 110 -18.69 12.91 11.19
C SER A 110 -18.10 14.29 10.88
N THR A 111 -16.97 14.36 10.18
CA THR A 111 -16.34 15.62 9.78
C THR A 111 -16.88 16.19 8.46
N GLU A 112 -17.46 15.33 7.62
CA GLU A 112 -18.03 15.73 6.33
C GLU A 112 -19.51 16.10 6.43
N PHE A 113 -20.21 15.68 7.48
CA PHE A 113 -21.61 16.04 7.68
C PHE A 113 -21.79 17.54 7.94
N LYS A 114 -22.81 18.12 7.30
CA LYS A 114 -23.24 19.50 7.62
C LYS A 114 -23.70 19.58 9.08
N ALA A 115 -23.47 20.73 9.71
CA ALA A 115 -23.82 20.97 11.11
C ALA A 115 -25.28 20.57 11.41
N GLY A 116 -25.46 19.62 12.34
CA GLY A 116 -26.76 19.08 12.74
C GLY A 116 -27.01 17.62 12.36
N PHE A 117 -26.14 17.00 11.54
CA PHE A 117 -26.25 15.59 11.15
C PHE A 117 -25.09 14.73 11.67
N ASN A 118 -25.35 13.47 12.01
CA ASN A 118 -24.41 12.48 12.57
C ASN A 118 -24.44 11.15 11.83
N ILE A 119 -23.51 10.23 12.12
CA ILE A 119 -23.50 8.91 11.48
C ILE A 119 -24.72 8.05 11.83
N SER A 120 -25.39 8.32 12.95
CA SER A 120 -26.68 7.72 13.32
C SER A 120 -27.81 8.07 12.35
N ASP A 121 -27.61 9.09 11.53
CA ASP A 121 -28.60 9.64 10.61
C ASP A 121 -28.58 8.94 9.26
N ILE A 122 -27.49 8.25 8.95
CA ILE A 122 -27.43 7.25 7.88
C ILE A 122 -27.67 5.88 8.51
N ASN A 123 -28.33 4.97 7.79
CA ASN A 123 -28.70 3.65 8.30
C ASN A 123 -27.44 2.75 8.43
N TRP A 124 -26.50 3.12 9.30
CA TRP A 124 -25.20 2.49 9.47
C TRP A 124 -25.30 1.36 10.50
N PRO A 125 -25.16 0.09 10.09
CA PRO A 125 -25.36 -1.04 11.01
C PRO A 125 -24.14 -1.28 11.91
N ASP A 126 -24.40 -1.61 13.18
CA ASP A 126 -23.37 -1.89 14.19
C ASP A 126 -22.41 -3.01 13.77
N ARG A 127 -22.89 -4.03 13.04
CA ARG A 127 -22.06 -5.15 12.55
C ARG A 127 -20.94 -4.70 11.60
N ILE A 128 -21.15 -3.61 10.86
CA ILE A 128 -20.11 -3.05 10.01
C ILE A 128 -19.05 -2.37 10.88
N ASN A 129 -19.43 -1.72 11.99
CA ASN A 129 -18.46 -1.08 12.87
C ASN A 129 -17.43 -2.09 13.44
N ASP A 130 -17.88 -3.29 13.82
CA ASP A 130 -17.00 -4.36 14.30
C ASP A 130 -16.00 -4.83 13.21
N ASP A 131 -16.48 -5.01 11.97
CA ASP A 131 -15.62 -5.37 10.83
C ASP A 131 -14.55 -4.29 10.57
N PHE A 132 -14.92 -3.01 10.69
CA PHE A 132 -14.01 -1.88 10.50
C PHE A 132 -13.01 -1.73 11.65
N GLU A 133 -13.30 -2.16 12.87
CA GLU A 133 -12.35 -2.18 13.99
C GLU A 133 -11.20 -3.17 13.74
N VAL A 134 -11.52 -4.38 13.27
CA VAL A 134 -10.51 -5.39 12.91
C VAL A 134 -9.71 -4.94 11.68
N MET A 135 -10.37 -4.31 10.72
CA MET A 135 -9.72 -3.71 9.56
C MET A 135 -8.79 -2.56 9.98
N GLU A 136 -9.17 -1.75 10.97
CA GLU A 136 -8.35 -0.65 11.48
C GLU A 136 -7.02 -1.16 12.05
N MET A 137 -7.04 -2.21 12.85
CA MET A 137 -5.81 -2.85 13.36
C MET A 137 -4.94 -3.37 12.20
N THR A 138 -5.56 -4.05 11.24
CA THR A 138 -4.89 -4.62 10.06
C THR A 138 -4.23 -3.54 9.20
N ALA A 139 -4.94 -2.43 8.94
CA ALA A 139 -4.47 -1.32 8.13
C ALA A 139 -3.32 -0.54 8.81
N LYS A 140 -3.41 -0.33 10.12
CA LYS A 140 -2.31 0.31 10.88
C LYS A 140 -1.04 -0.54 10.85
N ALA A 141 -1.16 -1.85 11.05
CA ALA A 141 -0.03 -2.77 10.97
C ALA A 141 0.57 -2.80 9.56
N MET A 142 -0.29 -2.90 8.54
CA MET A 142 0.10 -2.82 7.14
C MET A 142 0.90 -1.54 6.88
N SER A 143 0.40 -0.37 7.29
CA SER A 143 1.03 0.90 6.95
C SER A 143 2.39 1.11 7.62
N VAL A 144 2.56 0.69 8.88
CA VAL A 144 3.87 0.70 9.56
C VAL A 144 4.86 -0.22 8.85
N LEU A 145 4.46 -1.46 8.55
CA LEU A 145 5.32 -2.42 7.87
C LEU A 145 5.68 -1.95 6.45
N TYR A 146 4.75 -1.32 5.74
CA TYR A 146 5.02 -0.78 4.40
C TYR A 146 6.07 0.35 4.46
N VAL A 147 5.97 1.26 5.42
CA VAL A 147 6.95 2.35 5.62
C VAL A 147 8.34 1.78 5.94
N VAL A 148 8.43 0.82 6.87
CA VAL A 148 9.70 0.18 7.23
C VAL A 148 10.30 -0.54 6.03
N GLY A 149 9.47 -1.29 5.29
CA GLY A 149 9.89 -2.00 4.08
C GLY A 149 10.47 -1.06 3.03
N VAL A 150 9.73 -0.01 2.66
CA VAL A 150 10.18 1.01 1.68
C VAL A 150 11.46 1.70 2.12
N ALA A 151 11.57 2.07 3.40
CA ALA A 151 12.78 2.70 3.93
C ALA A 151 13.99 1.75 3.82
N ALA A 152 13.82 0.47 4.17
CA ALA A 152 14.86 -0.54 4.04
C ALA A 152 15.25 -0.77 2.57
N THR A 153 14.29 -0.83 1.64
CA THR A 153 14.58 -0.92 0.19
C THR A 153 15.37 0.30 -0.28
N GLY A 154 14.99 1.51 0.17
CA GLY A 154 15.70 2.75 -0.19
C GLY A 154 17.13 2.77 0.31
N VAL A 155 17.38 2.35 1.55
CA VAL A 155 18.74 2.22 2.10
C VAL A 155 19.56 1.19 1.32
N ALA A 156 19.00 0.02 1.02
CA ALA A 156 19.67 -1.00 0.22
C ALA A 156 20.06 -0.48 -1.17
N PHE A 157 19.13 0.18 -1.85
CA PHE A 157 19.36 0.80 -3.16
C PHE A 157 20.46 1.88 -3.13
N LEU A 158 20.45 2.76 -2.11
CA LEU A 158 21.50 3.77 -1.93
C LEU A 158 22.87 3.13 -1.67
N MET A 159 22.91 2.03 -0.92
CA MET A 159 24.16 1.30 -0.66
C MET A 159 24.75 0.70 -1.95
N GLU A 160 23.93 0.17 -2.85
CA GLU A 160 24.39 -0.37 -4.14
C GLU A 160 24.91 0.71 -5.09
N ILE A 161 24.32 1.92 -5.07
CA ILE A 161 24.71 3.01 -5.99
C ILE A 161 25.87 3.83 -5.43
N LEU A 162 25.72 4.41 -4.24
CA LEU A 162 26.63 5.44 -3.74
C LEU A 162 27.99 4.87 -3.35
N LEU A 163 28.01 3.71 -2.66
CA LEU A 163 29.28 3.13 -2.24
C LEU A 163 30.07 2.62 -3.43
N THR A 164 29.41 2.05 -4.44
CA THR A 164 30.11 1.54 -5.64
C THR A 164 30.66 2.65 -6.53
N GLN A 165 30.00 3.81 -6.61
CA GLN A 165 30.51 4.97 -7.36
C GLN A 165 31.65 5.69 -6.64
N ALA A 166 31.67 5.69 -5.30
CA ALA A 166 32.74 6.28 -4.49
C ALA A 166 33.98 5.37 -4.37
N GLY A 167 34.05 4.24 -5.08
CA GLY A 167 35.13 3.26 -4.98
C GLY A 167 35.12 2.42 -3.69
N GLY A 168 34.10 2.59 -2.86
CA GLY A 168 33.88 1.80 -1.64
C GLY A 168 33.21 0.45 -1.93
N LYS A 169 33.49 -0.55 -1.10
CA LYS A 169 32.80 -1.84 -1.14
C LYS A 169 31.72 -1.82 -0.06
N PRO A 170 30.41 -1.85 -0.39
CA PRO A 170 29.38 -1.94 0.64
C PRO A 170 29.59 -3.19 1.48
N SER A 171 29.37 -3.08 2.79
CA SER A 171 29.38 -4.23 3.69
C SER A 171 28.29 -5.21 3.22
N MET A 172 28.70 -6.39 2.74
CA MET A 172 27.76 -7.36 2.16
C MET A 172 26.72 -7.82 3.19
N PHE A 173 27.11 -7.99 4.45
CA PHE A 173 26.20 -8.34 5.54
C PHE A 173 25.17 -7.23 5.81
N ALA A 174 25.60 -5.97 5.80
CA ALA A 174 24.68 -4.85 5.99
C ALA A 174 23.69 -4.72 4.82
N HIS A 175 24.17 -4.87 3.58
CA HIS A 175 23.30 -4.88 2.40
C HIS A 175 22.27 -6.01 2.48
N LEU A 176 22.73 -7.24 2.73
CA LEU A 176 21.84 -8.40 2.86
C LEU A 176 20.79 -8.21 3.95
N PHE A 177 21.18 -7.64 5.10
CA PHE A 177 20.25 -7.32 6.19
C PHE A 177 19.11 -6.39 5.72
N PHE A 178 19.43 -5.28 5.04
CA PHE A 178 18.40 -4.34 4.57
C PHE A 178 17.51 -4.93 3.48
N VAL A 179 18.06 -5.71 2.54
CA VAL A 179 17.25 -6.35 1.50
C VAL A 179 16.31 -7.41 2.10
N VAL A 180 16.78 -8.23 3.04
CA VAL A 180 15.94 -9.22 3.73
C VAL A 180 14.87 -8.53 4.59
N LEU A 181 15.22 -7.48 5.34
CA LEU A 181 14.27 -6.69 6.11
C LEU A 181 13.18 -6.09 5.21
N SER A 182 13.58 -5.50 4.08
CA SER A 182 12.68 -4.98 3.06
C SER A 182 11.71 -6.06 2.56
N PHE A 183 12.23 -7.21 2.13
CA PHE A 183 11.43 -8.32 1.61
C PHE A 183 10.39 -8.82 2.62
N VAL A 184 10.80 -9.02 3.88
CA VAL A 184 9.90 -9.50 4.93
C VAL A 184 8.82 -8.46 5.23
N CYS A 185 9.19 -7.19 5.45
CA CYS A 185 8.24 -6.13 5.76
C CYS A 185 7.26 -5.86 4.62
N LEU A 186 7.74 -5.76 3.37
CA LEU A 186 6.88 -5.58 2.19
C LEU A 186 6.04 -6.81 1.91
N GLY A 187 6.56 -8.02 2.14
CA GLY A 187 5.83 -9.27 1.94
C GLY A 187 4.66 -9.43 2.92
N ILE A 188 4.90 -9.17 4.21
CA ILE A 188 3.83 -9.18 5.23
C ILE A 188 2.83 -8.08 4.91
N SER A 189 3.29 -6.86 4.62
CA SER A 189 2.40 -5.74 4.33
C SER A 189 1.54 -5.97 3.08
N SER A 190 2.12 -6.54 2.01
CA SER A 190 1.39 -6.95 0.80
C SER A 190 0.35 -8.04 1.08
N SER A 191 0.65 -8.95 2.00
CA SER A 191 -0.30 -9.98 2.43
C SER A 191 -1.47 -9.37 3.20
N LEU A 192 -1.22 -8.43 4.11
CA LEU A 192 -2.28 -7.69 4.83
C LEU A 192 -3.14 -6.86 3.84
N ALA A 193 -2.52 -6.27 2.82
CA ALA A 193 -3.25 -5.58 1.76
C ALA A 193 -4.18 -6.51 0.99
N THR A 194 -3.75 -7.75 0.70
CA THR A 194 -4.61 -8.77 0.09
C THR A 194 -5.80 -9.11 0.99
N VAL A 195 -5.59 -9.23 2.30
CA VAL A 195 -6.68 -9.47 3.26
C VAL A 195 -7.70 -8.33 3.21
N ILE A 196 -7.25 -7.07 3.15
CA ILE A 196 -8.12 -5.90 2.99
C ILE A 196 -8.87 -5.93 1.66
N ALA A 197 -8.15 -6.07 0.56
CA ALA A 197 -8.71 -6.01 -0.79
C ALA A 197 -9.66 -7.17 -1.13
N VAL A 198 -9.59 -8.29 -0.40
CA VAL A 198 -10.41 -9.48 -0.67
C VAL A 198 -11.35 -9.80 0.49
N GLN A 199 -10.83 -10.08 1.68
CA GLN A 199 -11.66 -10.55 2.80
C GLN A 199 -12.51 -9.43 3.38
N PHE A 200 -11.91 -8.28 3.71
CA PHE A 200 -12.68 -7.15 4.25
C PHE A 200 -13.65 -6.58 3.22
N VAL A 201 -13.27 -6.52 1.93
CA VAL A 201 -14.19 -6.16 0.85
C VAL A 201 -15.41 -7.10 0.81
N ASN A 202 -15.20 -8.41 0.94
CA ASN A 202 -16.30 -9.38 0.97
C ASN A 202 -17.19 -9.23 2.22
N LEU A 203 -16.60 -8.97 3.40
CA LEU A 203 -17.35 -8.72 4.63
C LEU A 203 -18.21 -7.45 4.51
N ILE A 204 -17.62 -6.36 4.03
CA ILE A 204 -18.33 -5.09 3.81
C ILE A 204 -19.46 -5.28 2.79
N ASN A 205 -19.23 -6.01 1.69
CA ASN A 205 -20.29 -6.26 0.71
C ASN A 205 -21.43 -7.12 1.30
N ARG A 206 -21.12 -8.10 2.14
CA ARG A 206 -22.14 -8.94 2.77
C ARG A 206 -23.03 -8.17 3.74
N HIS A 207 -22.46 -7.27 4.53
CA HIS A 207 -23.19 -6.52 5.56
C HIS A 207 -23.69 -5.15 5.08
N GLY A 208 -23.08 -4.59 4.04
CA GLY A 208 -23.31 -3.22 3.57
C GLY A 208 -24.17 -3.09 2.32
N GLN A 209 -24.33 -4.14 1.52
CA GLN A 209 -25.05 -4.05 0.24
C GLN A 209 -26.53 -3.67 0.42
N GLU A 210 -27.18 -4.14 1.49
CA GLU A 210 -28.57 -3.75 1.83
C GLU A 210 -28.71 -2.26 2.17
N TYR A 211 -27.61 -1.62 2.54
CA TYR A 211 -27.55 -0.20 2.94
C TYR A 211 -26.94 0.68 1.84
N GLY A 212 -26.72 0.13 0.63
CA GLY A 212 -26.14 0.84 -0.50
C GLY A 212 -24.63 1.09 -0.36
N LEU A 213 -23.94 0.33 0.49
CA LEU A 213 -22.48 0.36 0.65
C LEU A 213 -21.87 -0.79 -0.14
N VAL A 214 -20.98 -0.48 -1.09
CA VAL A 214 -20.29 -1.49 -1.90
C VAL A 214 -18.79 -1.24 -1.87
N ALA A 215 -18.02 -2.22 -1.40
CA ALA A 215 -16.57 -2.19 -1.44
C ALA A 215 -16.02 -2.91 -2.69
N LYS A 216 -14.94 -2.37 -3.25
CA LYS A 216 -14.19 -2.95 -4.38
C LYS A 216 -12.71 -3.05 -4.03
N GLY A 217 -12.11 -4.21 -4.26
CA GLY A 217 -10.67 -4.43 -4.04
C GLY A 217 -9.80 -3.79 -5.12
N GLY A 218 -8.63 -3.29 -4.72
CA GLY A 218 -7.69 -2.62 -5.62
C GLY A 218 -6.75 -3.55 -6.35
N GLY A 219 -7.17 -4.11 -7.49
CA GLY A 219 -6.35 -5.03 -8.28
C GLY A 219 -5.01 -4.44 -8.74
N SER A 220 -4.99 -3.17 -9.14
CA SER A 220 -3.75 -2.50 -9.57
C SER A 220 -2.74 -2.32 -8.42
N PHE A 221 -3.21 -1.99 -7.22
CA PHE A 221 -2.35 -1.94 -6.03
C PHE A 221 -1.73 -3.30 -5.72
N LEU A 222 -2.56 -4.37 -5.73
CA LEU A 222 -2.08 -5.73 -5.48
C LEU A 222 -1.03 -6.17 -6.51
N GLY A 223 -1.26 -5.88 -7.80
CA GLY A 223 -0.29 -6.17 -8.86
C GLY A 223 1.05 -5.48 -8.63
N MET A 224 1.04 -4.18 -8.29
CA MET A 224 2.27 -3.42 -8.03
C MET A 224 3.02 -3.90 -6.79
N THR A 225 2.31 -4.10 -5.66
CA THR A 225 2.95 -4.49 -4.40
C THR A 225 3.55 -5.89 -4.47
N TRP A 226 2.86 -6.86 -5.08
CA TRP A 226 3.41 -8.21 -5.27
C TRP A 226 4.56 -8.23 -6.28
N SER A 227 4.50 -7.41 -7.33
CA SER A 227 5.64 -7.24 -8.25
C SER A 227 6.87 -6.70 -7.51
N ALA A 228 6.68 -5.72 -6.62
CA ALA A 228 7.77 -5.19 -5.81
C ALA A 228 8.38 -6.26 -4.88
N VAL A 229 7.55 -7.09 -4.24
CA VAL A 229 7.99 -8.21 -3.39
C VAL A 229 8.78 -9.24 -4.19
N MET A 230 8.30 -9.62 -5.39
CA MET A 230 9.00 -10.58 -6.26
C MET A 230 10.36 -10.04 -6.72
N LEU A 231 10.43 -8.76 -7.10
CA LEU A 231 11.70 -8.12 -7.47
C LEU A 231 12.66 -8.05 -6.28
N SER A 232 12.15 -7.70 -5.08
CA SER A 232 12.94 -7.73 -3.84
C SER A 232 13.49 -9.14 -3.54
N PHE A 233 12.69 -10.19 -3.75
CA PHE A 233 13.14 -11.57 -3.60
C PHE A 233 14.27 -11.92 -4.59
N LEU A 234 14.13 -11.54 -5.86
CA LEU A 234 15.17 -11.75 -6.85
C LEU A 234 16.47 -11.03 -6.46
N THR A 235 16.40 -9.79 -5.98
CA THR A 235 17.58 -9.06 -5.46
C THR A 235 18.30 -9.82 -4.35
N ILE A 236 17.58 -10.50 -3.44
CA ILE A 236 18.19 -11.38 -2.42
C ILE A 236 18.95 -12.53 -3.09
N VAL A 237 18.31 -13.23 -4.02
CA VAL A 237 18.92 -14.38 -4.71
C VAL A 237 20.22 -13.98 -5.42
N PHE A 238 20.22 -12.86 -6.14
CA PHE A 238 21.43 -12.35 -6.81
C PHE A 238 22.50 -11.89 -5.81
N SER A 239 22.10 -11.23 -4.72
CA SER A 239 23.03 -10.84 -3.65
C SER A 239 23.73 -12.06 -3.03
N VAL A 240 23.01 -13.16 -2.84
CA VAL A 240 23.60 -14.41 -2.30
C VAL A 240 24.53 -15.08 -3.30
N ILE A 241 24.17 -15.16 -4.58
CA ILE A 241 25.01 -15.78 -5.63
C ILE A 241 26.34 -15.02 -5.81
N THR A 242 26.33 -13.71 -5.57
CA THR A 242 27.51 -12.84 -5.73
C THR A 242 28.42 -12.80 -4.52
N LEU A 243 28.05 -13.44 -3.39
CA LEU A 243 28.92 -13.57 -2.23
C LEU A 243 30.16 -14.41 -2.62
N PRO A 244 31.39 -13.91 -2.42
CA PRO A 244 32.58 -14.72 -2.61
C PRO A 244 32.53 -15.89 -1.62
N SER A 245 32.56 -17.13 -2.12
CA SER A 245 32.65 -18.29 -1.25
C SER A 245 33.95 -18.17 -0.44
N SER A 246 33.87 -18.10 0.88
CA SER A 246 35.04 -18.15 1.77
C SER A 246 35.79 -19.49 1.72
N ALA A 247 35.44 -20.39 0.80
CA ALA A 247 36.07 -21.67 0.55
C ALA A 247 36.94 -21.59 -0.70
N SER A 248 38.03 -20.85 -0.63
CA SER A 248 39.22 -21.16 -1.42
C SER A 248 40.34 -21.36 -0.42
N PRO A 249 40.88 -22.58 -0.24
CA PRO A 249 42.04 -22.77 0.61
C PRO A 249 43.19 -21.89 0.07
N PRO A 250 44.05 -21.34 0.95
CA PRO A 250 45.23 -20.63 0.49
C PRO A 250 46.02 -21.58 -0.39
N VAL A 251 46.18 -21.24 -1.68
CA VAL A 251 47.16 -21.89 -2.54
C VAL A 251 48.50 -21.54 -1.92
N LEU A 252 49.04 -22.51 -1.17
CA LEU A 252 50.40 -22.51 -0.67
C LEU A 252 51.29 -22.46 -1.91
N GLU A 253 51.83 -21.28 -2.22
CA GLU A 253 52.91 -21.10 -3.18
C GLU A 253 54.12 -21.87 -2.64
N LYS A 254 54.22 -23.15 -2.99
CA LYS A 254 55.42 -23.94 -2.81
C LYS A 254 56.43 -23.42 -3.83
N GLU A 255 57.36 -22.60 -3.36
CA GLU A 255 58.81 -22.79 -3.54
C GLU A 255 59.15 -23.88 -4.57
N ILE A 256 59.42 -23.46 -5.81
CA ILE A 256 60.31 -24.18 -6.74
C ILE A 256 61.25 -23.13 -7.33
N GLU A 257 62.06 -22.53 -6.45
CA GLU A 257 63.43 -22.14 -6.79
C GLU A 257 64.30 -23.23 -6.14
N ASP A 258 64.67 -24.25 -6.91
CA ASP A 258 65.99 -24.91 -6.85
C ASP A 258 66.02 -26.22 -7.66
N VAL A 259 67.11 -26.33 -8.43
CA VAL A 259 67.66 -27.45 -9.24
C VAL A 259 67.34 -27.45 -10.75
#